data_AF-A0A8S2QGB8-F1
#
_entry.id   AF-A0A8S2QGB8-F1
#
_cell.length_a   1.000
_cell.length_b   1.000
_cell.length_c   1.000
_cell.angle_alpha   90.00
_cell.angle_beta   90.00
_cell.angle_gamma   90.00
#
_symmetry.space_group_name_H-M   'P 1'
#
loop_
_entity.id
_entity.type
_entity.pdbx_description
1 polymer ?
#
loop_
_entity_poly.entity_id
_entity_poly.type
_entity_poly.pdbx_seq_one_letter_code
_entity_poly.pdbx_strand_id
1 'polypeptide(L)'
;LDKARKCKNYGAAVVVMAFDEQGQATDIERKCAICKRSYDLLVNVVKFNPNDIIFDSNILTIATGMEEHNEYAINFIEAIKRIKVS
;
A
#
# COMPACT_ATOMS: atom_id res chain seq x y z
N LEU A 1 -8.77 -12.94 2.12
CA LEU A 1 -7.65 -13.28 1.20
C LEU A 1 -8.11 -13.88 -0.13
N ASP A 2 -9.41 -14.15 -0.32
CA ASP A 2 -9.88 -14.94 -1.47
C ASP A 2 -9.71 -14.23 -2.81
N LYS A 3 -9.85 -12.89 -2.82
CA LYS A 3 -9.53 -12.08 -4.01
C LYS A 3 -8.09 -12.30 -4.48
N ALA A 4 -7.11 -12.28 -3.56
CA ALA A 4 -5.71 -12.50 -3.89
C ALA A 4 -5.45 -13.90 -4.44
N ARG A 5 -6.06 -14.94 -3.84
CA ARG A 5 -5.98 -16.32 -4.35
C ARG A 5 -6.54 -16.42 -5.77
N LYS A 6 -7.65 -15.74 -6.04
CA LYS A 6 -8.27 -15.71 -7.37
C LYS A 6 -7.38 -15.01 -8.40
N CYS A 7 -6.82 -13.83 -8.08
CA CYS A 7 -5.87 -13.13 -8.96
C CYS A 7 -4.64 -14.00 -9.26
N LYS A 8 -4.08 -14.66 -8.23
CA LYS A 8 -2.96 -15.59 -8.38
C LYS A 8 -3.28 -16.73 -9.34
N ASN A 9 -4.46 -17.35 -9.19
CA ASN A 9 -4.89 -18.45 -10.06
C ASN A 9 -5.07 -18.02 -11.52
N TYR A 10 -5.35 -16.74 -11.78
CA TYR A 10 -5.38 -16.18 -13.13
C TYR A 10 -4.00 -15.74 -13.65
N GLY A 11 -2.95 -15.79 -12.83
CA GLY A 11 -1.61 -15.33 -13.20
C GLY A 11 -1.50 -13.81 -13.36
N ALA A 12 -2.38 -13.04 -12.72
CA ALA A 12 -2.37 -11.58 -12.79
C ALA A 12 -1.51 -10.97 -11.70
N ALA A 13 -0.80 -9.88 -12.03
CA ALA A 13 -0.26 -8.96 -11.04
C ALA A 13 -1.39 -8.19 -10.34
N VAL A 14 -1.10 -7.64 -9.15
CA VAL A 14 -2.08 -6.93 -8.34
C VAL A 14 -1.55 -5.58 -7.86
N VAL A 15 -2.44 -4.59 -7.86
CA VAL A 15 -2.24 -3.34 -7.12
C VAL A 15 -2.87 -3.49 -5.74
N VAL A 16 -2.10 -3.16 -4.71
CA VAL A 16 -2.54 -3.18 -3.31
C VAL A 16 -2.55 -1.76 -2.78
N MET A 17 -3.75 -1.29 -2.43
CA MET A 17 -3.96 0.04 -1.86
C MET A 17 -3.55 0.07 -0.39
N ALA A 18 -2.94 1.16 0.07
CA ALA A 18 -2.73 1.42 1.49
C ALA A 18 -4.04 1.85 2.19
N PHE A 19 -4.99 0.93 2.26
CA PHE A 19 -6.30 1.09 2.87
C PHE A 19 -6.62 -0.18 3.67
N ASP A 20 -7.04 -0.02 4.92
CA ASP A 20 -7.39 -1.12 5.81
C ASP A 20 -8.72 -0.89 6.55
N GLU A 21 -8.99 -1.69 7.58
CA GLU A 21 -10.22 -1.62 8.37
C GLU A 21 -10.39 -0.27 9.10
N GLN A 22 -9.30 0.51 9.26
CA GLN A 22 -9.30 1.84 9.84
C GLN A 22 -9.28 2.95 8.78
N GLY A 23 -9.54 2.63 7.51
CA GLY A 23 -9.64 3.60 6.44
C GLY A 23 -8.36 3.80 5.63
N GLN A 24 -8.30 4.94 4.94
CA GLN A 24 -7.21 5.32 4.06
C GLN A 24 -5.98 5.80 4.85
N ALA A 25 -4.78 5.33 4.50
CA ALA A 25 -3.54 5.84 5.09
C ALA A 25 -3.10 7.17 4.46
N THR A 26 -2.99 8.19 5.30
CA THR A 26 -2.56 9.56 4.94
C THR A 26 -1.14 9.88 5.44
N ASP A 27 -0.72 9.29 6.57
CA ASP A 27 0.62 9.44 7.15
C ASP A 27 1.60 8.32 6.74
N ILE A 28 2.89 8.55 6.98
CA ILE A 28 3.98 7.65 6.58
C ILE A 28 3.86 6.27 7.27
N GLU A 29 3.60 6.26 8.58
CA GLU A 29 3.64 5.05 9.39
C GLU A 29 2.50 4.11 9.01
N ARG A 30 1.29 4.65 8.83
CA ARG A 30 0.14 3.87 8.36
C ARG A 30 0.35 3.34 6.95
N LYS A 31 0.89 4.15 6.02
CA LYS A 31 1.22 3.68 4.67
C LYS A 31 2.18 2.48 4.72
N CYS A 32 3.24 2.56 5.52
CA CYS A 32 4.20 1.48 5.67
C CYS A 32 3.60 0.25 6.34
N ALA A 33 2.84 0.43 7.43
CA ALA A 33 2.24 -0.66 8.20
C ALA A 33 1.25 -1.48 7.36
N ILE A 34 0.39 -0.83 6.58
CA ILE A 34 -0.58 -1.51 5.71
C ILE A 34 0.13 -2.26 4.58
N CYS A 35 1.10 -1.64 3.92
CA CYS A 35 1.87 -2.29 2.86
C CYS A 35 2.63 -3.50 3.41
N LYS A 36 3.27 -3.38 4.58
CA LYS A 36 4.00 -4.49 5.21
C LYS A 36 3.07 -5.65 5.57
N ARG A 37 1.97 -5.37 6.28
CA ARG A 37 0.95 -6.37 6.62
C ARG A 37 0.41 -7.07 5.37
N SER A 38 0.14 -6.30 4.32
CA SER A 38 -0.35 -6.84 3.06
C SER A 38 0.68 -7.72 2.36
N TYR A 39 1.95 -7.31 2.35
CA TYR A 39 3.06 -8.10 1.82
C TYR A 39 3.17 -9.44 2.55
N ASP A 40 3.17 -9.42 3.89
CA ASP A 40 3.29 -10.63 4.69
C ASP A 40 2.12 -11.60 4.43
N LEU A 41 0.90 -11.08 4.30
CA LEU A 41 -0.26 -11.91 3.96
C LEU A 41 -0.17 -12.48 2.54
N LEU A 42 0.22 -11.67 1.55
CA LEU A 42 0.31 -12.10 0.16
C LEU A 42 1.44 -13.11 -0.06
N VAL A 43 2.64 -12.82 0.45
CA VAL A 43 3.82 -13.66 0.25
C VAL A 43 3.81 -14.86 1.18
N ASN A 44 3.57 -14.69 2.49
CA ASN A 44 3.73 -15.78 3.44
C ASN A 44 2.50 -16.71 3.47
N VAL A 45 1.29 -16.17 3.30
CA VAL A 45 0.04 -16.96 3.39
C VAL A 45 -0.50 -17.36 2.02
N VAL A 46 -0.63 -16.42 1.08
CA VAL A 46 -1.17 -16.70 -0.28
C VAL A 46 -0.11 -17.28 -1.22
N LYS A 47 1.18 -17.17 -0.85
CA LYS A 47 2.33 -17.57 -1.67
C LYS A 47 2.33 -16.85 -3.03
N PHE A 48 2.00 -15.57 -3.03
CA PHE A 48 2.04 -14.70 -4.20
C PHE A 48 3.51 -14.40 -4.55
N ASN A 49 3.83 -14.27 -5.83
CA ASN A 49 5.16 -13.83 -6.26
C ASN A 49 5.33 -12.34 -5.92
N PRO A 50 6.35 -11.94 -5.14
CA PRO A 50 6.52 -10.55 -4.74
C PRO A 50 6.70 -9.59 -5.92
N ASN A 51 7.25 -10.05 -7.05
CA ASN A 51 7.41 -9.22 -8.25
C ASN A 51 6.08 -8.89 -8.94
N ASP A 52 5.00 -9.58 -8.59
CA ASP A 52 3.65 -9.35 -9.12
C ASP A 52 2.80 -8.46 -8.18
N ILE A 53 3.41 -7.89 -7.13
CA ILE A 53 2.74 -7.02 -6.16
C ILE A 53 3.20 -5.57 -6.37
N ILE A 54 2.25 -4.70 -6.70
CA ILE A 54 2.47 -3.26 -6.84
C ILE A 54 1.76 -2.58 -5.68
N PHE A 55 2.50 -1.86 -4.84
CA PHE A 55 1.90 -1.06 -3.77
C PHE A 55 1.54 0.33 -4.26
N ASP A 56 0.29 0.73 -4.03
CA ASP A 56 -0.16 2.11 -4.11
C ASP A 56 -0.35 2.64 -2.70
N SER A 57 0.59 3.46 -2.23
CA SER A 57 0.55 4.08 -0.91
C SER A 57 -0.30 5.36 -0.85
N ASN A 58 -1.21 5.56 -1.82
CA ASN A 58 -2.14 6.67 -1.98
C ASN A 58 -1.47 8.03 -2.25
N ILE A 59 -1.49 8.46 -3.51
CA ILE A 59 -1.27 9.87 -3.88
C ILE A 59 -2.57 10.63 -3.60
N LEU A 60 -2.48 11.66 -2.74
CA LEU A 60 -3.62 12.47 -2.30
C LEU A 60 -3.45 13.93 -2.72
N THR A 61 -4.58 14.63 -2.86
CA THR A 61 -4.60 16.03 -3.28
C THR A 61 -3.96 16.94 -2.22
N ILE A 62 -3.11 17.86 -2.67
CA ILE A 62 -2.47 18.90 -1.85
C ILE A 62 -3.00 20.30 -2.25
N ALA A 63 -2.60 21.34 -1.53
CA ALA A 63 -3.00 22.74 -1.79
C ALA A 63 -4.53 22.95 -1.78
N THR A 64 -5.23 22.21 -0.92
CA THR A 64 -6.69 22.22 -0.81
C THR A 64 -7.24 23.37 0.05
N GLY A 65 -6.37 24.11 0.75
CA GLY A 65 -6.75 25.07 1.79
C GLY A 65 -6.86 24.47 3.20
N MET A 66 -6.68 23.16 3.35
CA MET A 66 -6.66 22.46 4.66
C MET A 66 -5.22 22.12 5.06
N GLU A 67 -4.78 22.56 6.25
CA GLU A 67 -3.40 22.38 6.74
C GLU A 67 -2.99 20.90 6.84
N GLU A 68 -3.94 20.04 7.23
CA GLU A 68 -3.77 18.58 7.33
C GLU A 68 -3.30 17.92 6.03
N HIS A 69 -3.54 18.55 4.87
CA HIS A 69 -3.20 18.02 3.56
C HIS A 69 -1.82 18.45 3.06
N ASN A 70 -1.13 19.36 3.75
CA ASN A 70 0.15 19.92 3.30
C ASN A 70 1.24 18.85 3.16
N GLU A 71 1.25 17.89 4.07
CA GLU A 71 2.30 16.86 4.15
C GLU A 71 2.01 15.63 3.27
N TYR A 72 0.87 15.54 2.59
CA TYR A 72 0.47 14.31 1.90
C TYR A 72 1.46 13.85 0.82
N ALA A 73 2.01 14.78 0.04
CA ALA A 73 3.00 14.45 -0.99
C ALA A 73 4.33 13.98 -0.37
N ILE A 74 4.78 14.64 0.72
CA ILE A 74 6.00 14.27 1.44
C ILE A 74 5.83 12.89 2.08
N ASN A 75 4.67 12.65 2.71
CA ASN A 75 4.32 11.37 3.32
C ASN A 75 4.32 10.23 2.30
N PHE A 76 3.82 10.46 1.09
CA PHE A 76 3.87 9.48 0.01
C PHE A 76 5.32 9.16 -0.38
N ILE A 77 6.14 10.17 -0.68
CA ILE A 77 7.53 9.98 -1.14
C ILE A 77 8.36 9.25 -0.07
N GLU A 78 8.21 9.64 1.20
CA GLU A 78 8.95 9.02 2.29
C GLU A 78 8.49 7.59 2.58
N ALA A 79 7.18 7.32 2.51
CA ALA A 79 6.66 5.96 2.61
C ALA A 79 7.21 5.06 1.49
N ILE A 80 7.29 5.55 0.24
CA ILE A 80 7.83 4.76 -0.88
C ILE A 80 9.30 4.37 -0.63
N LYS A 81 10.13 5.27 -0.08
CA LYS A 81 11.52 4.93 0.26
C LYS A 81 11.58 3.79 1.27
N ARG A 82 10.76 3.86 2.32
CA ARG A 82 10.71 2.84 3.39
C ARG A 82 10.17 1.50 2.88
N ILE A 83 9.07 1.52 2.12
CA ILE A 83 8.45 0.30 1.56
C ILE A 83 9.43 -0.46 0.67
N LYS A 84 10.28 0.23 -0.11
CA LYS A 84 11.25 -0.42 -1.00
C LYS A 84 12.39 -1.17 -0.29
N VAL A 85 12.67 -0.83 0.97
CA VAL A 85 13.81 -1.40 1.73
C VAL A 85 13.38 -2.30 2.88
N SER A 86 12.07 -2.59 3.03
CA SER A 86 11.47 -3.33 4.16
C SER A 86 10.98 -4.73 3.81
#